data_AF-A0A955YIC7-F1
#
_entry.id   AF-A0A955YIC7-F1
#
_cell.length_a   1.000
_cell.length_b   1.000
_cell.length_c   1.000
_cell.angle_alpha   90.00
_cell.angle_beta   90.00
_cell.angle_gamma   90.00
#
_symmetry.space_group_name_H-M   'P 1'
#
loop_
_entity.id
_entity.type
_entity.pdbx_description
1 polymer ?
#
loop_
_entity_poly.entity_id
_entity_poly.type
_entity_poly.pdbx_seq_one_letter_code
_entity_poly.pdbx_strand_id
1 'polypeptide(L)' 'MLDASPEALVRLRERLTAERAAGHSCFGIETSETALMTCVIDGYDGDHVHLVDGANGGYARAAKQLEAQLEGR' A
#
# COMPACT_ATOMS: atom_id res chain seq x y z
N MET A 1 -3.70 1.58 -3.81
CA MET A 1 -4.50 0.37 -3.61
C MET A 1 -4.75 -0.26 -4.97
N LEU A 2 -4.56 -1.57 -5.11
CA LEU A 2 -4.75 -2.29 -6.37
C LEU A 2 -5.64 -3.49 -6.10
N ASP A 3 -6.67 -3.67 -6.92
CA ASP A 3 -7.39 -4.94 -6.97
C ASP A 3 -6.51 -5.95 -7.72
N ALA A 4 -6.26 -7.09 -7.10
CA ALA A 4 -5.32 -8.06 -7.58
C ALA A 4 -5.81 -9.47 -7.28
N SER A 5 -5.76 -10.34 -8.28
CA SER A 5 -5.99 -11.76 -8.06
C SER A 5 -4.90 -12.35 -7.14
N PRO A 6 -5.18 -13.46 -6.43
CA PRO A 6 -4.18 -14.12 -5.59
C PRO A 6 -2.88 -14.44 -6.35
N GLU A 7 -2.98 -14.85 -7.61
CA GLU A 7 -1.84 -15.18 -8.46
C GLU A 7 -1.02 -13.94 -8.83
N ALA A 8 -1.69 -12.81 -9.09
CA ALA A 8 -1.03 -11.54 -9.34
C ALA A 8 -0.29 -11.03 -8.10
N LEU A 9 -0.88 -11.19 -6.92
CA LEU A 9 -0.26 -10.83 -5.65
C LEU A 9 1.02 -11.65 -5.38
N VAL A 10 0.96 -12.97 -5.57
CA VAL A 10 2.12 -13.86 -5.41
C VAL A 10 3.27 -13.42 -6.33
N ARG A 11 2.99 -13.27 -7.63
CA ARG A 11 3.99 -12.82 -8.61
C ARG A 11 4.59 -11.46 -8.28
N LEU A 12 3.76 -10.51 -7.84
CA LEU A 12 4.22 -9.19 -7.44
C LEU A 12 5.18 -9.27 -6.24
N ARG A 13 4.82 -10.08 -5.24
CA ARG A 13 5.61 -10.25 -4.03
C ARG A 13 6.94 -10.94 -4.30
N GLU A 14 6.96 -11.95 -5.15
CA GLU A 14 8.18 -12.62 -5.60
C GLU A 14 9.13 -11.64 -6.29
N ARG A 15 8.62 -10.85 -7.25
CA ARG A 15 9.43 -9.86 -7.97
C ARG A 15 10.02 -8.81 -7.05
N LEU A 16 9.21 -8.21 -6.17
CA LEU A 16 9.68 -7.20 -5.22
C LEU A 16 10.70 -7.77 -4.22
N THR A 17 10.51 -9.02 -3.78
CA THR A 17 11.48 -9.70 -2.92
C THR A 17 12.82 -9.90 -3.61
N ALA A 18 12.81 -10.28 -4.89
CA ALA A 18 14.03 -10.41 -5.70
C ALA A 18 14.77 -9.07 -5.86
N GLU A 19 14.05 -7.99 -6.20
CA GLU A 19 14.62 -6.65 -6.32
C GLU A 19 15.17 -6.12 -4.99
N ARG A 20 14.50 -6.47 -3.88
CA ARG A 20 14.99 -6.17 -2.53
C ARG A 20 16.28 -6.91 -2.22
N ALA A 21 16.36 -8.20 -2.51
CA ALA A 21 17.57 -9.00 -2.30
C ALA A 21 18.75 -8.50 -3.15
N ALA A 22 18.47 -7.97 -4.35
CA ALA A 22 19.46 -7.30 -5.20
C ALA A 22 19.85 -5.88 -4.71
N GLY A 23 19.18 -5.35 -3.67
CA GLY A 23 19.44 -4.02 -3.13
C GLY A 23 18.88 -2.86 -3.96
N HIS A 24 18.04 -3.16 -4.96
CA HIS A 24 17.49 -2.17 -5.89
C HIS A 24 16.29 -1.42 -5.32
N SER A 25 15.49 -2.06 -4.47
CA SER A 25 14.26 -1.46 -3.95
C SER A 25 13.93 -1.91 -2.52
N CYS A 26 13.13 -1.09 -1.83
CA CYS A 26 12.48 -1.44 -0.57
C CYS A 26 10.98 -1.36 -0.81
N PHE A 27 10.18 -2.21 -0.16
CA PHE A 27 8.74 -2.27 -0.39
C PHE A 27 7.95 -2.69 0.84
N GLY A 28 6.64 -2.44 0.83
CA GLY A 28 5.69 -3.02 1.77
C GLY A 28 4.39 -3.37 1.07
N ILE A 29 3.79 -4.50 1.43
CA ILE A 29 2.51 -4.95 0.89
C ILE A 29 1.60 -5.35 2.04
N GLU A 30 0.41 -4.76 2.06
CA GLU A 30 -0.70 -5.18 2.91
C GLU A 30 -1.87 -5.56 2.01
N THR A 31 -2.47 -6.71 2.27
CA THR A 31 -3.68 -7.19 1.60
C THR A 31 -4.89 -6.84 2.43
N SER A 32 -5.93 -6.32 1.80
CA SER A 32 -7.20 -6.05 2.47
C SER A 32 -8.35 -6.50 1.57
N GLU A 33 -9.36 -7.12 2.18
CA GLU A 33 -10.58 -7.54 1.47
C GLU A 33 -11.50 -6.36 1.13
N THR A 34 -11.24 -5.19 1.70
CA THR A 34 -12.12 -4.03 1.54
C THR A 34 -11.32 -2.74 1.41
N ALA A 35 -11.77 -1.86 0.51
CA ALA A 35 -11.30 -0.49 0.39
C ALA A 35 -12.09 0.42 1.34
N LEU A 36 -11.39 1.33 2.02
CA LEU A 36 -11.98 2.45 2.74
C LEU A 36 -11.75 3.72 1.92
N MET A 37 -12.83 4.46 1.68
CA MET A 37 -12.77 5.80 1.10
C MET A 37 -13.20 6.81 2.17
N THR A 38 -12.34 7.78 2.44
CA THR A 38 -12.63 8.90 3.35
C THR A 38 -12.66 10.19 2.54
N CYS A 39 -13.78 10.91 2.60
CA CYS A 39 -13.92 12.22 1.95
C CYS A 39 -13.67 13.32 2.97
N VAL A 40 -12.68 14.17 2.72
CA VAL A 40 -12.50 15.43 3.43
C VAL A 40 -13.13 16.52 2.58
N ILE A 41 -14.08 17.25 3.16
CA ILE A 41 -14.88 18.25 2.45
C ILE A 41 -14.64 19.58 3.16
N ASP A 42 -14.01 20.54 2.47
CA ASP A 42 -13.84 21.91 2.95
C ASP A 42 -14.83 22.81 2.20
N GLY A 43 -16.07 22.89 2.74
CA GLY A 43 -17.17 23.66 2.13
C GLY A 43 -18.03 22.85 1.15
N TYR A 44 -19.25 23.33 0.87
CA TYR A 44 -20.20 22.63 -0.01
C TYR A 44 -19.98 22.92 -1.50
N ASP A 45 -18.88 23.61 -1.83
CA ASP A 45 -18.71 24.34 -3.08
C ASP A 45 -17.84 23.57 -4.10
N GLY A 46 -17.41 22.35 -3.76
CA GLY A 46 -16.79 21.39 -4.69
C GLY A 46 -15.38 20.93 -4.35
N ASP A 47 -14.75 21.46 -3.29
CA ASP A 47 -13.40 21.05 -2.87
C ASP A 47 -13.46 19.79 -1.99
N HIS A 48 -13.46 18.62 -2.64
CA HIS A 48 -13.49 17.32 -1.98
C HIS A 48 -12.16 16.59 -2.20
N VAL A 49 -11.49 16.23 -1.11
CA VAL A 49 -10.32 15.35 -1.15
C VAL A 49 -10.75 13.94 -0.77
N HIS A 50 -10.53 12.99 -1.68
CA HIS A 50 -10.79 11.58 -1.44
C HIS A 50 -9.49 10.87 -1.03
N LEU A 51 -9.46 10.36 0.18
CA LEU A 51 -8.42 9.46 0.67
C LEU A 51 -8.90 8.03 0.47
N VAL A 52 -8.07 7.20 -0.16
CA VAL A 52 -8.37 5.79 -0.41
C VAL A 52 -7.31 4.92 0.25
N ASP A 53 -7.72 4.03 1.13
CA ASP A 53 -6.86 3.08 1.84
C ASP A 53 -7.50 1.68 1.88
N GLY A 54 -6.74 0.64 2.22
CA GLY A 54 -7.29 -0.64 2.64
C GLY A 54 -7.86 -0.55 4.06
N ALA A 55 -8.92 -1.32 4.33
CA ALA A 55 -9.49 -1.41 5.68
C ALA A 55 -8.41 -1.80 6.70
N ASN A 56 -8.57 -1.32 7.94
CA ASN A 56 -7.63 -1.51 9.05
C ASN A 56 -6.26 -0.81 8.90
N GLY A 57 -6.21 0.28 8.11
CA GLY A 57 -5.00 1.10 7.94
C GLY A 57 -3.96 0.42 7.05
N GLY A 58 -4.40 -0.13 5.91
CA GLY A 58 -3.57 -0.95 5.03
C GLY A 58 -2.29 -0.25 4.58
N TYR A 59 -2.39 1.03 4.24
CA TYR A 59 -1.27 1.89 3.88
C TYR A 59 -0.26 2.00 5.03
N ALA A 60 -0.71 2.28 6.25
CA ALA A 60 0.16 2.44 7.40
C ALA A 60 0.90 1.13 7.74
N ARG A 61 0.25 -0.03 7.57
CA ARG A 61 0.89 -1.34 7.76
C ARG A 61 1.92 -1.66 6.68
N ALA A 62 1.62 -1.35 5.43
CA ALA A 62 2.57 -1.48 4.33
C ALA A 62 3.77 -0.54 4.53
N ALA A 63 3.55 0.71 4.97
CA ALA A 63 4.61 1.67 5.25
C ALA A 63 5.59 1.17 6.32
N LYS A 64 5.09 0.56 7.41
CA LYS A 64 5.96 -0.04 8.44
C LYS A 64 6.89 -1.13 7.90
N GLN A 65 6.40 -1.97 6.98
CA GLN A 65 7.24 -2.99 6.35
C GLN A 65 8.35 -2.36 5.50
N LEU A 66 8.02 -1.28 4.78
CA LEU A 66 8.98 -0.50 4.00
C LEU A 66 10.02 0.20 4.88
N GLU A 67 9.60 0.82 5.98
CA GLU A 67 10.47 1.50 6.94
C GLU A 67 11.47 0.54 7.58
N ALA A 68 11.00 -0.59 8.11
CA ALA A 68 11.89 -1.63 8.68
C ALA A 68 12.94 -2.12 7.67
N GLN A 69 12.55 -2.13 6.39
CA GLN A 69 13.42 -2.44 5.27
C GLN A 69 14.45 -1.33 5.00
N LEU A 70 14.11 -0.06 5.16
CA LEU A 70 15.02 1.06 4.98
C LEU A 70 16.02 1.21 6.14
N GLU A 71 15.60 0.93 7.36
CA GLU A 71 16.46 0.99 8.55
C GLU A 71 17.58 -0.06 8.56
N GLY A 72 17.33 -1.22 7.95
CA GLY A 72 18.31 -2.31 7.84
C GLY A 72 19.26 -2.21 6.64
N ARG A 73 19.34 -1.04 5.99
CA ARG A 73 20.14 -0.80 4.78
C ARG A 73 21.29 0.16 5.08
#